data_AF-A0A7Y2MMW1-F1
#
_entry.id   AF-A0A7Y2MMW1-F1
#
_cell.length_a   1.000
_cell.length_b   1.000
_cell.length_c   1.000
_cell.angle_alpha   90.00
_cell.angle_beta   90.00
_cell.angle_gamma   90.00
#
_symmetry.space_group_name_H-M   'P 1'
#
loop_
_entity.id
_entity.type
_entity.pdbx_description
1 polymer ?
#
loop_
_entity_poly.entity_id
_entity_poly.type
_entity_poly.pdbx_seq_one_letter_code
_entity_poly.pdbx_strand_id
1 'polypeptide(L)'
;TGLTNSLKRRLMEHRNNKGNLKTFTGRYCCYQLMYYEIYKYVNNAIARERQIKRWNRAKKMALITTMNPGMNNLNGQFITKDYG
;
A
#
# COMPACT_ATOMS: atom_id res chain seq x y z
N THR A 1 -3.58 -2.14 -5.46
CA THR A 1 -4.00 -1.09 -4.50
C THR A 1 -5.09 -1.64 -3.61
N GLY A 2 -5.26 -1.11 -2.40
CA GLY A 2 -6.20 -1.64 -1.40
C GLY A 2 -6.70 -0.55 -0.45
N LEU A 3 -7.83 -0.79 0.20
CA LEU A 3 -8.42 0.03 1.26
C LEU A 3 -8.37 -0.73 2.59
N THR A 4 -8.09 -0.01 3.68
CA THR A 4 -8.08 -0.58 5.04
C THR A 4 -8.46 0.48 6.06
N ASN A 5 -9.10 0.05 7.16
CA ASN A 5 -9.33 0.87 8.35
C ASN A 5 -8.13 0.85 9.32
N SER A 6 -7.17 -0.06 9.12
CA SER A 6 -5.94 -0.15 9.91
C SER A 6 -4.76 -0.47 8.99
N LEU A 7 -3.90 0.53 8.79
CA LEU A 7 -2.74 0.39 7.91
C LEU A 7 -1.71 -0.58 8.52
N LYS A 8 -1.42 -0.46 9.82
CA LYS A 8 -0.51 -1.35 10.55
C LYS A 8 -0.89 -2.82 10.39
N ARG A 9 -2.15 -3.19 10.67
CA ARG A 9 -2.64 -4.58 10.52
C ARG A 9 -2.45 -5.08 9.09
N ARG A 10 -2.86 -4.29 8.10
CA ARG A 10 -2.78 -4.69 6.69
C ARG A 10 -1.34 -4.91 6.23
N LEU A 11 -0.40 -4.07 6.68
CA LEU A 11 1.00 -4.22 6.34
C LEU A 11 1.60 -5.49 6.98
N MET A 12 1.23 -5.83 8.22
CA MET A 12 1.64 -7.08 8.85
C MET A 12 1.10 -8.30 8.09
N GLU A 13 -0.18 -8.30 7.70
CA GLU A 13 -0.77 -9.38 6.89
C GLU A 13 -0.05 -9.56 5.55
N HIS A 14 0.29 -8.47 4.87
CA HIS A 14 1.04 -8.52 3.62
C HIS A 14 2.48 -9.01 3.83
N ARG A 15 3.14 -8.58 4.91
CA ARG A 15 4.49 -9.04 5.29
C ARG A 15 4.51 -10.53 5.61
N ASN A 16 3.54 -11.01 6.38
CA ASN A 16 3.44 -12.42 6.78
C ASN A 16 3.11 -13.34 5.59
N ASN A 17 2.39 -12.83 4.59
CA ASN A 17 2.12 -13.56 3.35
C ASN A 17 3.26 -13.50 2.32
N LYS A 18 4.40 -12.85 2.64
CA LYS A 18 5.56 -12.78 1.74
C LYS A 18 6.04 -14.19 1.37
N GLY A 19 6.28 -14.43 0.08
CA GLY A 19 6.75 -15.73 -0.41
C GLY A 19 5.65 -16.79 -0.56
N ASN A 20 4.42 -16.51 -0.14
CA ASN A 20 3.30 -17.41 -0.40
C ASN A 20 2.80 -17.25 -1.86
N LEU A 21 3.30 -18.13 -2.73
CA LEU A 21 2.99 -18.14 -4.17
C LEU A 21 1.50 -18.38 -4.50
N LYS A 22 0.71 -18.90 -3.55
CA LYS A 22 -0.74 -19.09 -3.72
C LYS A 22 -1.53 -17.78 -3.61
N THR A 23 -0.91 -16.71 -3.11
CA THR A 23 -1.55 -15.41 -2.93
C THR A 23 -0.94 -14.38 -3.88
N PHE A 24 -1.77 -13.47 -4.41
CA PHE A 24 -1.30 -12.38 -5.27
C PHE A 24 -0.21 -11.54 -4.58
N THR A 25 -0.41 -11.23 -3.30
CA THR A 25 0.51 -10.41 -2.50
C THR A 25 1.84 -11.10 -2.25
N GLY A 26 1.82 -12.41 -1.99
CA GLY A 26 3.04 -13.22 -1.81
C GLY A 26 3.80 -13.45 -3.12
N ARG A 27 3.08 -13.69 -4.24
CA ARG A 27 3.68 -13.88 -5.57
C ARG A 27 4.38 -12.63 -6.10
N TYR A 28 3.79 -11.45 -5.90
CA TYR A 28 4.31 -10.19 -6.45
C TYR A 28 5.00 -9.32 -5.40
N CYS A 29 5.39 -9.87 -4.25
CA CYS A 29 6.10 -9.17 -3.18
C CYS A 29 5.47 -7.81 -2.80
N CYS A 30 4.13 -7.74 -2.80
CA CYS A 30 3.38 -6.51 -2.58
C CYS A 30 3.29 -6.14 -1.08
N TYR A 31 4.43 -6.09 -0.39
CA TYR A 31 4.53 -5.81 1.05
C TYR A 31 5.25 -4.48 1.36
N GLN A 32 5.70 -3.72 0.35
CA GLN A 32 6.28 -2.39 0.53
C GLN A 32 5.21 -1.32 0.33
N LEU A 33 4.99 -0.48 1.34
CA LEU A 33 4.12 0.68 1.25
C LEU A 33 4.88 1.81 0.55
N MET A 34 4.39 2.19 -0.63
CA MET A 34 4.97 3.30 -1.40
C MET A 34 4.13 4.57 -1.33
N TYR A 35 2.85 4.44 -1.03
CA TYR A 35 1.87 5.54 -1.05
C TYR A 35 0.64 5.17 -0.22
N TYR A 36 0.05 6.16 0.46
CA TYR A 36 -1.21 6.02 1.16
C TYR A 36 -1.97 7.36 1.15
N GLU A 37 -3.29 7.30 1.29
CA GLU A 37 -4.15 8.48 1.49
C GLU A 37 -5.11 8.16 2.65
N ILE A 38 -5.39 9.16 3.49
CA ILE A 38 -6.31 9.05 4.61
C ILE A 38 -7.56 9.86 4.30
N TYR A 39 -8.72 9.26 4.51
CA TYR A 39 -10.02 9.89 4.27
C TYR A 39 -10.88 9.80 5.53
N LYS A 40 -11.56 10.90 5.88
CA LYS A 40 -12.54 10.94 6.97
C LYS A 40 -13.79 10.09 6.66
N TYR A 41 -14.19 10.04 5.39
CA TYR A 41 -15.41 9.36 4.95
C TYR A 41 -15.08 8.13 4.10
N VAL A 42 -15.67 6.99 4.46
CA VAL A 42 -15.43 5.70 3.78
C VAL A 42 -15.78 5.74 2.29
N ASN A 43 -16.86 6.46 1.92
CA ASN A 43 -17.28 6.58 0.52
C ASN A 43 -16.23 7.27 -0.35
N ASN A 44 -15.52 8.27 0.19
CA ASN A 44 -14.44 8.95 -0.52
C ASN A 44 -13.25 8.00 -0.74
N ALA A 45 -12.90 7.21 0.29
CA ALA A 45 -11.85 6.20 0.17
C ALA A 45 -12.20 5.12 -0.88
N ILE A 46 -13.45 4.65 -0.91
CA ILE A 46 -13.92 3.65 -1.90
C ILE A 46 -13.87 4.22 -3.31
N ALA A 47 -14.41 5.44 -3.52
CA ALA A 47 -14.41 6.10 -4.82
C ALA A 47 -12.98 6.28 -5.35
N ARG A 48 -12.07 6.70 -4.48
CA ARG A 48 -10.66 6.87 -4.80
C ARG A 48 -9.96 5.55 -5.13
N GLU A 49 -10.18 4.50 -4.34
CA GLU A 49 -9.60 3.19 -4.62
C GLU A 49 -10.06 2.67 -6.00
N ARG A 50 -11.35 2.82 -6.32
CA ARG A 50 -11.90 2.48 -7.64
C ARG A 50 -11.25 3.28 -8.76
N GLN A 51 -11.05 4.59 -8.56
CA GLN A 51 -10.38 5.46 -9.51
C GLN A 51 -8.94 4.99 -9.78
N ILE A 52 -8.15 4.77 -8.73
CA ILE A 52 -6.75 4.35 -8.85
C ILE A 52 -6.64 2.95 -9.48
N LYS A 53 -7.57 2.02 -9.18
CA LYS A 53 -7.57 0.68 -9.79
C LYS A 53 -7.62 0.74 -11.32
N ARG A 54 -8.33 1.73 -11.89
CA ARG A 54 -8.47 1.94 -13.34
C ARG A 54 -7.27 2.67 -13.98
N TRP A 55 -6.31 3.16 -13.21
CA TRP A 55 -5.16 3.88 -13.76
C TRP A 55 -4.08 2.94 -14.31
N ASN A 56 -3.43 3.40 -15.39
CA ASN A 56 -2.21 2.80 -15.90
C ASN A 56 -1.04 2.99 -14.91
N ARG A 57 0.08 2.30 -15.19
CA ARG A 57 1.28 2.37 -14.34
C ARG A 57 1.85 3.78 -14.26
N ALA A 58 1.97 4.49 -15.38
CA ALA A 58 2.57 5.83 -15.42
C ALA A 58 1.85 6.83 -14.51
N LYS A 59 0.51 6.82 -14.54
CA LYS A 59 -0.30 7.71 -13.70
C LYS A 59 -0.20 7.36 -12.21
N LYS A 60 -0.09 6.06 -11.87
CA LYS A 60 0.18 5.62 -10.50
C LYS A 60 1.57 6.05 -10.04
N MET A 61 2.58 5.93 -10.89
CA MET A 61 3.94 6.39 -10.58
C MET A 61 4.00 7.90 -10.35
N ALA A 62 3.34 8.68 -11.20
CA ALA A 62 3.22 10.13 -11.00
C ALA A 62 2.59 10.46 -9.64
N LEU A 63 1.49 9.80 -9.29
CA LEU A 63 0.84 9.98 -7.98
C LEU A 63 1.75 9.60 -6.80
N ILE A 64 2.46 8.48 -6.90
CA ILE A 64 3.41 8.09 -5.85
C ILE A 64 4.48 9.17 -5.69
N THR A 65 5.00 9.69 -6.81
CA THR A 65 6.07 10.69 -6.82
C THR A 65 5.66 12.01 -6.16
N THR A 66 4.37 12.38 -6.17
CA THR A 66 3.93 13.62 -5.51
C THR A 66 4.06 13.58 -4.00
N MET A 67 3.96 12.39 -3.38
CA MET A 67 4.05 12.20 -1.93
C MET A 67 5.39 11.58 -1.51
N ASN A 68 5.98 10.75 -2.38
CA ASN A 68 7.16 9.95 -2.11
C ASN A 68 8.11 10.02 -3.32
N PRO A 69 8.71 11.20 -3.59
CA PRO A 69 9.58 11.40 -4.75
C PRO A 69 10.82 10.51 -4.71
N GLY A 70 11.32 10.19 -3.51
CA GLY A 70 12.45 9.29 -3.31
C GLY A 70 12.13 7.80 -3.44
N MET A 71 10.87 7.43 -3.70
CA MET A 71 10.43 6.03 -3.80
C MET A 71 10.86 5.20 -2.57
N ASN A 72 10.77 5.81 -1.38
CA ASN A 72 11.18 5.17 -0.14
C ASN A 72 10.12 4.17 0.33
N ASN A 73 10.55 3.10 1.00
CA ASN A 73 9.62 2.20 1.69
C ASN A 73 9.08 2.88 2.96
N LEU A 74 7.78 3.12 2.98
CA LEU A 74 7.10 3.84 4.07
C LEU A 74 6.65 2.91 5.22
N ASN A 75 6.88 1.60 5.13
CA ASN A 75 6.48 0.66 6.18
C ASN A 75 6.96 1.07 7.57
N GLY A 76 8.17 1.61 7.67
CA GLY A 76 8.79 2.03 8.94
C GLY A 76 8.03 3.13 9.69
N GLN A 77 7.13 3.85 9.01
CA GLN A 77 6.27 4.86 9.64
C GLN A 77 5.11 4.23 10.44
N PHE A 78 4.75 2.98 10.15
CA PHE A 78 3.55 2.32 10.71
C PHE A 78 3.84 1.02 11.43
N ILE A 79 4.98 0.41 11.14
CA ILE A 79 5.47 -0.81 11.76
C ILE A 79 6.88 -0.48 12.22
N THR A 80 7.13 -0.57 13.53
CA THR A 80 8.48 -0.49 14.05
C THR A 80 9.32 -1.58 13.39
N LYS A 81 10.57 -1.25 13.04
CA LYS A 81 11.55 -2.28 12.79
C LYS A 81 11.68 -3.03 14.11
N ASP A 82 11.06 -4.19 14.22
CA ASP A 82 11.53 -5.22 15.14
C ASP A 82 12.94 -5.56 14.64
N TYR A 83 13.92 -4.79 15.11
CA TYR A 83 15.27 -5.29 15.24
C TYR A 83 15.12 -6.45 16.22
N GLY A 84 15.18 -7.67 15.67
CA GLY A 84 15.45 -8.84 16.49
C GLY A 84 16.79 -8.68 17.19
#